data_AF-A0A2M8PMC2-F1
#
_entry.id   AF-A0A2M8PMC2-F1
#
_cell.length_a   1.000
_cell.length_b   1.000
_cell.length_c   1.000
_cell.angle_alpha   90.00
_cell.angle_beta   90.00
_cell.angle_gamma   90.00
#
_symmetry.space_group_name_H-M   'P 1'
#
loop_
_entity.id
_entity.type
_entity.pdbx_description
1 polymer ?
#
loop_
_entity_poly.entity_id
_entity_poly.type
_entity_poly.pdbx_seq_one_letter_code
_entity_poly.pdbx_strand_id
1 'polypeptide(L)'
;MTEKLQQFWYSKSSLRYLLWPLHLMLVILVKIRKQLLGIIYQNRACSVPIVIIGNITVGGVGKTPSLIALAKHLQDKGKRVGIISRGYGAKTDQYPYKVTTKDNAETVGDEPLMIVNNLDVPLYIDPDRFRAAQSLSNNEKIDVILSDDGLQHYAMPRYIEVLLSDLNRGFGNGLIIPFGPLREPLSRAKEVDFHVKVAQSHYTCSPVHEHLIHIKPTSLIHIQSGRQYALEHFENQQITALSAIADNEKFFNT
;
A
#
# COMPACT_ATOMS: atom_id res chain seq x y z
N MET A 1 15.24 -10.33 -1.18
CA MET A 1 15.66 -9.91 0.18
C MET A 1 15.98 -11.17 0.96
N THR A 2 17.15 -11.29 1.58
CA THR A 2 17.59 -12.55 2.21
C THR A 2 16.76 -12.85 3.45
N GLU A 3 16.30 -14.10 3.64
CA GLU A 3 15.51 -14.52 4.82
C GLU A 3 16.14 -14.11 6.15
N LYS A 4 17.47 -14.17 6.24
CA LYS A 4 18.24 -13.73 7.42
C LYS A 4 18.00 -12.26 7.79
N LEU A 5 17.81 -11.37 6.80
CA LEU A 5 17.55 -9.95 7.04
C LEU A 5 16.13 -9.76 7.58
N GLN A 6 15.16 -10.48 7.02
CA GLN A 6 13.78 -10.48 7.51
C GLN A 6 13.72 -11.03 8.94
N GLN A 7 14.38 -12.14 9.22
CA GLN A 7 14.51 -12.68 10.58
C GLN A 7 15.10 -11.64 11.53
N PHE A 8 16.19 -10.97 11.15
CA PHE A 8 16.79 -9.92 11.97
C PHE A 8 15.81 -8.77 12.25
N TRP A 9 15.13 -8.25 11.23
CA TRP A 9 14.17 -7.15 11.34
C TRP A 9 12.98 -7.45 12.25
N TYR A 10 12.57 -8.71 12.36
CA TYR A 10 11.46 -9.14 13.20
C TYR A 10 11.92 -9.87 14.48
N SER A 11 13.23 -9.95 14.73
CA SER A 11 13.81 -10.50 15.96
C SER A 11 14.00 -9.43 17.05
N LYS A 12 14.06 -9.87 18.31
CA LYS A 12 14.45 -9.03 19.47
C LYS A 12 15.97 -9.02 19.69
N SER A 13 16.77 -9.05 18.63
CA SER A 13 18.24 -9.12 18.74
C SER A 13 18.83 -7.89 19.45
N SER A 14 19.77 -8.12 20.37
CA SER A 14 20.53 -7.07 21.07
C SER A 14 21.40 -6.22 20.15
N LEU A 15 21.70 -6.71 18.94
CA LEU A 15 22.44 -5.94 17.92
C LEU A 15 21.73 -4.62 17.54
N ARG A 16 20.41 -4.53 17.79
CA ARG A 16 19.63 -3.30 17.60
C ARG A 16 20.18 -2.11 18.42
N TYR A 17 20.76 -2.36 19.59
CA TYR A 17 21.32 -1.31 20.45
C TYR A 17 22.62 -0.75 19.89
N LEU A 18 23.44 -1.61 19.26
CA LEU A 18 24.67 -1.19 18.59
C LEU A 18 24.36 -0.31 17.36
N LEU A 19 23.29 -0.62 16.65
CA LEU A 19 22.85 0.10 15.45
C LEU A 19 22.04 1.37 15.77
N TRP A 20 21.71 1.60 17.04
CA TRP A 20 20.84 2.69 17.47
C TRP A 20 21.35 4.10 17.10
N PRO A 21 22.66 4.43 17.22
CA PRO A 21 23.16 5.75 16.82
C PRO A 21 22.97 6.02 15.33
N LEU A 22 23.22 5.01 14.49
CA LEU A 22 23.07 5.13 13.04
C LEU A 22 21.59 5.20 12.63
N HIS A 23 20.73 4.44 13.31
CA HIS A 23 19.28 4.59 13.20
C HIS A 23 18.82 6.03 13.52
N LEU A 24 19.33 6.63 14.61
CA LEU A 24 18.95 7.98 15.01
C LEU A 24 19.32 9.02 13.94
N MET A 25 20.50 8.90 13.32
CA MET A 25 20.87 9.77 12.20
C MET A 25 19.90 9.66 11.02
N LEU A 26 19.45 8.45 10.67
CA LEU A 26 18.45 8.24 9.63
C LEU A 26 17.08 8.81 10.02
N VAL A 27 16.67 8.68 11.29
CA VAL A 27 15.44 9.29 11.80
C VAL A 27 15.47 10.81 11.61
N ILE A 28 16.59 11.45 11.98
CA ILE A 28 16.77 12.90 11.82
C ILE A 28 16.68 13.29 10.35
N LEU A 29 17.38 12.58 9.46
CA LEU A 29 17.35 12.85 8.03
C LEU A 29 15.93 12.74 7.44
N VAL A 30 15.18 11.69 7.80
CA VAL A 30 13.80 11.50 7.36
C VAL A 30 12.88 12.62 7.87
N LYS A 31 13.04 13.04 9.13
CA LYS A 31 12.27 14.15 9.71
C LYS A 31 12.58 15.48 9.03
N ILE A 32 13.85 15.79 8.79
CA ILE A 32 14.27 16.99 8.06
C ILE A 32 13.68 16.97 6.65
N ARG A 33 13.82 15.87 5.92
CA ARG A 33 13.23 15.71 4.57
C ARG A 33 11.74 15.96 4.59
N LYS A 34 10.99 15.37 5.53
CA LYS A 34 9.55 15.59 5.67
C LYS A 34 9.22 17.08 5.86
N GLN A 35 9.88 17.74 6.81
CA GLN A 35 9.62 19.16 7.10
C GLN A 35 9.96 20.06 5.91
N LEU A 36 11.13 19.87 5.30
CA LEU A 36 11.55 20.65 4.13
C LEU A 36 10.57 20.49 2.97
N LEU A 37 10.17 19.26 2.63
CA LEU A 37 9.21 19.03 1.55
C LEU A 37 7.83 19.61 1.89
N GLY A 38 7.40 19.53 3.16
CA GLY A 38 6.17 20.16 3.61
C GLY A 38 6.16 21.67 3.38
N ILE A 39 7.29 22.34 3.68
CA ILE A 39 7.45 23.80 3.47
C ILE A 39 7.52 24.14 1.97
N ILE A 40 8.35 23.42 1.20
CA ILE A 40 8.57 23.69 -0.22
C ILE A 40 7.26 23.54 -1.02
N TYR A 41 6.43 22.56 -0.65
CA TYR A 41 5.23 22.20 -1.41
C TYR A 41 3.91 22.61 -0.73
N GLN A 42 3.95 23.44 0.32
CA GLN A 42 2.77 23.85 1.09
C GLN A 42 1.66 24.50 0.24
N ASN A 43 2.03 25.16 -0.86
CA ASN A 43 1.08 25.88 -1.73
C ASN A 43 0.51 25.00 -2.85
N ARG A 44 0.91 23.73 -2.96
CA ARG A 44 0.28 22.81 -3.91
C ARG A 44 -1.15 22.54 -3.45
N ALA A 45 -2.08 22.60 -4.39
CA ALA A 45 -3.48 22.29 -4.16
C ALA A 45 -4.01 21.41 -5.30
N CYS A 46 -4.96 20.55 -4.97
CA CYS A 46 -5.74 19.79 -5.93
C CYS A 46 -7.20 20.16 -5.72
N SER A 47 -7.97 20.30 -6.81
CA SER A 47 -9.40 20.62 -6.75
C SER A 47 -10.23 19.52 -6.08
N VAL A 48 -9.68 18.31 -5.99
CA VAL A 48 -10.32 17.11 -5.45
C VAL A 48 -9.54 16.63 -4.22
N PRO A 49 -10.21 16.24 -3.12
CA PRO A 49 -9.53 15.76 -1.92
C PRO A 49 -8.76 14.46 -2.21
N ILE A 50 -7.51 14.40 -1.73
CA ILE A 50 -6.61 13.24 -1.88
C ILE A 50 -6.52 12.49 -0.54
N VAL A 51 -6.98 11.25 -0.53
CA VAL A 51 -6.84 10.31 0.59
C VAL A 51 -5.60 9.45 0.33
N ILE A 52 -4.64 9.54 1.23
CA ILE A 52 -3.40 8.75 1.18
C ILE A 52 -3.63 7.43 1.91
N ILE A 53 -3.36 6.32 1.23
CA ILE A 53 -3.31 5.00 1.84
C ILE A 53 -1.87 4.51 1.74
N GLY A 54 -1.27 4.11 2.84
CA GLY A 54 0.10 3.61 2.77
C GLY A 54 0.54 2.91 4.03
N ASN A 55 1.80 2.50 4.04
CA ASN A 55 2.41 1.89 5.22
C ASN A 55 3.77 2.51 5.54
N ILE A 56 4.22 2.33 6.77
CA ILE A 56 5.56 2.77 7.18
C ILE A 56 6.55 1.60 7.27
N THR A 57 6.16 0.38 6.92
CA THR A 57 7.04 -0.79 6.85
C THR A 57 7.37 -1.13 5.40
N VAL A 58 8.41 -1.94 5.16
CA VAL A 58 8.57 -2.66 3.90
C VAL A 58 7.90 -4.03 3.98
N GLY A 59 7.34 -4.45 2.84
CA GLY A 59 6.55 -5.67 2.72
C GLY A 59 5.07 -5.39 2.47
N GLY A 60 4.32 -6.47 2.20
CA GLY A 60 2.90 -6.43 1.85
C GLY A 60 1.99 -6.41 3.07
N VAL A 61 1.55 -5.23 3.51
CA VAL A 61 0.57 -5.07 4.60
C VAL A 61 -0.90 -5.14 4.14
N GLY A 62 -1.16 -5.61 2.92
CA GLY A 62 -2.52 -5.65 2.36
C GLY A 62 -3.04 -4.29 1.86
N LYS A 63 -2.15 -3.42 1.38
CA LYS A 63 -2.51 -2.10 0.82
C LYS A 63 -3.51 -2.21 -0.31
N THR A 64 -3.22 -3.01 -1.33
CA THR A 64 -4.05 -3.08 -2.53
C THR A 64 -5.45 -3.64 -2.25
N PRO A 65 -5.62 -4.72 -1.46
CA PRO A 65 -6.95 -5.15 -1.01
C PRO A 65 -7.69 -4.06 -0.22
N SER A 66 -7.00 -3.33 0.66
CA SER A 66 -7.60 -2.25 1.45
C SER A 66 -8.02 -1.06 0.58
N LEU A 67 -7.21 -0.70 -0.42
CA LEU A 67 -7.51 0.32 -1.43
C LEU A 67 -8.74 -0.07 -2.23
N ILE A 68 -8.81 -1.31 -2.72
CA ILE A 68 -9.93 -1.84 -3.49
C ILE A 68 -11.22 -1.84 -2.64
N ALA A 69 -11.13 -2.29 -1.40
CA ALA A 69 -12.28 -2.29 -0.48
C ALA A 69 -12.78 -0.86 -0.20
N LEU A 70 -11.88 0.09 0.03
CA LEU A 70 -12.25 1.48 0.26
C LEU A 70 -12.85 2.13 -0.99
N ALA A 71 -12.27 1.88 -2.17
CA ALA A 71 -12.79 2.38 -3.44
C ALA A 71 -14.23 1.88 -3.68
N LYS A 72 -14.47 0.56 -3.54
CA LYS A 72 -15.81 -0.02 -3.66
C LYS A 72 -16.79 0.60 -2.68
N HIS A 73 -16.42 0.69 -1.40
CA HIS A 73 -17.27 1.30 -0.38
C HIS A 73 -17.65 2.76 -0.68
N LEU A 74 -16.73 3.53 -1.26
CA LEU A 74 -17.02 4.90 -1.68
C LEU A 74 -17.91 4.95 -2.93
N GLN A 75 -17.70 4.06 -3.89
CA GLN A 75 -18.57 3.91 -5.07
C GLN A 75 -19.99 3.49 -4.68
N ASP A 76 -20.15 2.58 -3.73
CA ASP A 76 -21.45 2.15 -3.19
C ASP A 76 -22.20 3.30 -2.51
N LYS A 77 -21.46 4.30 -2.01
CA LYS A 77 -22.00 5.56 -1.49
C LYS A 77 -22.23 6.63 -2.57
N GLY A 78 -22.14 6.27 -3.84
CA GLY A 78 -22.34 7.15 -5.00
C GLY A 78 -21.20 8.14 -5.25
N LYS A 79 -20.00 7.92 -4.69
CA LYS A 79 -18.83 8.78 -4.95
C LYS A 79 -18.08 8.31 -6.19
N ARG A 80 -17.67 9.27 -7.02
CA ARG A 80 -16.79 9.02 -8.18
C ARG A 80 -15.34 9.00 -7.69
N VAL A 81 -14.78 7.81 -7.61
CA VAL A 81 -13.42 7.60 -7.10
C VAL A 81 -12.43 7.58 -8.26
N GLY A 82 -11.30 8.25 -8.10
CA GLY A 82 -10.14 8.05 -8.97
C GLY A 82 -8.94 7.57 -8.17
N ILE A 83 -8.03 6.83 -8.81
CA ILE A 83 -6.85 6.26 -8.16
C ILE A 83 -5.58 6.84 -8.79
N ILE A 84 -4.59 7.13 -7.95
CA ILE A 84 -3.25 7.45 -8.40
C ILE A 84 -2.23 6.50 -7.77
N SER A 85 -1.25 6.08 -8.58
CA SER A 85 -0.12 5.28 -8.13
C SER A 85 1.17 5.81 -8.75
N ARG A 86 2.31 5.33 -8.24
CA ARG A 86 3.62 5.66 -8.80
C ARG A 86 3.89 4.96 -10.13
N GLY A 87 3.27 3.80 -10.37
CA GLY A 87 3.63 2.92 -11.49
C GLY A 87 4.96 2.20 -11.25
N TYR A 88 5.12 1.54 -10.10
CA TYR A 88 6.36 0.81 -9.83
C TYR A 88 6.57 -0.30 -10.86
N GLY A 89 7.75 -0.33 -11.50
CA GLY A 89 8.06 -1.27 -12.58
C GLY A 89 7.47 -0.90 -13.95
N ALA A 90 6.68 0.17 -14.06
CA ALA A 90 6.16 0.67 -15.32
C ALA A 90 7.28 1.16 -16.24
N LYS A 91 7.18 0.84 -17.53
CA LYS A 91 8.11 1.26 -18.59
C LYS A 91 7.46 2.20 -19.61
N THR A 92 6.42 2.92 -19.22
CA THR A 92 5.82 3.93 -20.08
C THR A 92 6.76 5.13 -20.27
N ASP A 93 6.85 5.61 -21.51
CA ASP A 93 7.69 6.75 -21.88
C ASP A 93 7.01 8.10 -21.58
N GLN A 94 5.70 8.09 -21.30
CA GLN A 94 4.90 9.29 -21.10
C GLN A 94 4.18 9.26 -19.76
N TYR A 95 4.29 10.37 -19.03
CA TYR A 95 3.62 10.58 -17.75
C TYR A 95 2.98 11.97 -17.72
N PRO A 96 1.81 12.14 -17.08
CA PRO A 96 0.99 11.09 -16.44
C PRO A 96 0.37 10.13 -17.45
N TYR A 97 0.18 8.86 -17.07
CA TYR A 97 -0.40 7.84 -17.93
C TYR A 97 -1.70 7.29 -17.34
N LYS A 98 -2.78 7.23 -18.13
CA LYS A 98 -4.05 6.60 -17.73
C LYS A 98 -3.98 5.10 -18.02
N VAL A 99 -4.08 4.29 -16.98
CA VAL A 99 -4.06 2.83 -17.09
C VAL A 99 -5.43 2.31 -17.49
N THR A 100 -5.46 1.34 -18.38
CA THR A 100 -6.65 0.66 -18.90
C THR A 100 -6.50 -0.85 -18.79
N THR A 101 -7.61 -1.58 -18.83
CA THR A 101 -7.61 -3.06 -18.83
C THR A 101 -6.96 -3.67 -20.09
N LYS A 102 -6.69 -2.85 -21.12
CA LYS A 102 -6.04 -3.28 -22.37
C LYS A 102 -4.52 -3.18 -22.32
N ASP A 103 -3.99 -2.52 -21.29
CA ASP A 103 -2.54 -2.37 -21.14
C ASP A 103 -1.90 -3.68 -20.67
N ASN A 104 -0.59 -3.80 -20.88
CA ASN A 104 0.19 -4.92 -20.39
C ASN A 104 0.94 -4.54 -19.10
N ALA A 105 1.25 -5.55 -18.29
CA ALA A 105 1.98 -5.35 -17.03
C ALA A 105 3.37 -4.74 -17.25
N GLU A 106 4.01 -5.01 -18.39
CA GLU A 106 5.34 -4.48 -18.69
C GLU A 106 5.34 -2.96 -18.88
N THR A 107 4.27 -2.39 -19.43
CA THR A 107 4.14 -0.95 -19.68
C THR A 107 3.67 -0.21 -18.44
N VAL A 108 2.63 -0.70 -17.74
CA VAL A 108 1.99 0.05 -16.64
C VAL A 108 2.35 -0.46 -15.24
N GLY A 109 2.99 -1.62 -15.14
CA GLY A 109 3.27 -2.34 -13.89
C GLY A 109 2.14 -3.30 -13.49
N ASP A 110 2.50 -4.33 -12.72
CA ASP A 110 1.56 -5.36 -12.26
C ASP A 110 0.48 -4.81 -11.32
N GLU A 111 0.86 -3.98 -10.34
CA GLU A 111 -0.06 -3.46 -9.33
C GLU A 111 -1.14 -2.54 -9.94
N PRO A 112 -0.81 -1.53 -10.78
CA PRO A 112 -1.81 -0.68 -11.42
C PRO A 112 -2.77 -1.47 -12.32
N LEU A 113 -2.26 -2.44 -13.09
CA LEU A 113 -3.08 -3.27 -13.95
C LEU A 113 -4.04 -4.17 -13.14
N MET A 114 -3.55 -4.74 -12.04
CA MET A 114 -4.39 -5.51 -11.11
C MET A 114 -5.51 -4.64 -10.53
N ILE A 115 -5.23 -3.40 -10.13
CA ILE A 115 -6.24 -2.50 -9.58
C ILE A 115 -7.34 -2.19 -10.62
N VAL A 116 -6.96 -1.79 -11.84
CA VAL A 116 -7.92 -1.46 -12.92
C VAL A 116 -8.75 -2.66 -13.35
N ASN A 117 -8.20 -3.89 -13.29
CA ASN A 117 -8.98 -5.10 -13.56
C ASN A 117 -10.00 -5.45 -12.46
N ASN A 118 -9.83 -4.92 -11.24
CA ASN A 118 -10.71 -5.20 -10.10
C ASN A 118 -11.68 -4.06 -9.79
N LEU A 119 -11.48 -2.88 -10.37
CA LEU A 119 -12.24 -1.66 -10.13
C LEU A 119 -12.53 -0.94 -11.43
N ASP A 120 -13.79 -0.59 -11.64
CA ASP A 120 -14.18 0.35 -12.69
C ASP A 120 -13.99 1.78 -12.20
N VAL A 121 -12.72 2.21 -12.12
CA VAL A 121 -12.31 3.58 -11.71
C VAL A 121 -11.16 4.07 -12.57
N PRO A 122 -11.09 5.37 -12.91
CA PRO A 122 -9.93 5.93 -13.58
C PRO A 122 -8.69 5.84 -12.69
N LEU A 123 -7.62 5.23 -13.23
CA LEU A 123 -6.33 5.12 -12.56
C LEU A 123 -5.24 5.81 -13.38
N TYR A 124 -4.46 6.67 -12.73
CA TYR A 124 -3.31 7.34 -13.34
C TYR A 124 -2.01 6.96 -12.61
N ILE A 125 -0.95 6.70 -13.39
CA ILE A 125 0.40 6.48 -12.87
C ILE A 125 1.31 7.66 -13.19
N ASP A 126 2.16 8.03 -12.22
CA ASP A 126 3.23 9.01 -12.40
C ASP A 126 4.23 8.96 -11.22
N PRO A 127 5.56 8.98 -11.48
CA PRO A 127 6.55 9.22 -10.43
C PRO A 127 6.32 10.50 -9.61
N ASP A 128 5.86 11.58 -10.26
CA ASP A 128 5.29 12.76 -9.58
C ASP A 128 3.78 12.57 -9.41
N ARG A 129 3.41 12.05 -8.24
CA ARG A 129 2.01 11.81 -7.87
C ARG A 129 1.13 13.05 -7.92
N PHE A 130 1.69 14.24 -7.70
CA PHE A 130 0.89 15.46 -7.79
C PHE A 130 0.47 15.72 -9.23
N ARG A 131 1.36 15.46 -10.20
CA ARG A 131 1.04 15.55 -11.63
C ARG A 131 0.00 14.51 -12.05
N ALA A 132 0.08 13.28 -11.52
CA ALA A 132 -0.99 12.29 -11.69
C ALA A 132 -2.32 12.79 -11.13
N ALA A 133 -2.34 13.33 -9.90
CA ALA A 133 -3.55 13.85 -9.26
C ALA A 133 -4.19 14.97 -10.09
N GLN A 134 -3.38 15.93 -10.57
CA GLN A 134 -3.85 17.01 -11.42
C GLN A 134 -4.44 16.50 -12.74
N SER A 135 -3.72 15.63 -13.44
CA SER A 135 -4.19 15.07 -14.71
C SER A 135 -5.48 14.27 -14.54
N LEU A 136 -5.55 13.43 -13.51
CA LEU A 136 -6.77 12.71 -13.17
C LEU A 136 -7.94 13.68 -12.87
N SER A 137 -7.74 14.70 -12.04
CA SER A 137 -8.80 15.67 -11.69
C SER A 137 -9.25 16.55 -12.85
N ASN A 138 -8.38 16.80 -13.83
CA ASN A 138 -8.69 17.65 -14.98
C ASN A 138 -9.40 16.89 -16.11
N ASN A 139 -9.10 15.59 -16.25
CA ASN A 139 -9.63 14.77 -17.34
C ASN A 139 -10.85 13.93 -16.93
N GLU A 140 -11.05 13.71 -15.63
CA GLU A 140 -12.10 12.83 -15.11
C GLU A 140 -13.01 13.56 -14.13
N LYS A 141 -14.30 13.19 -14.15
CA LYS A 141 -15.26 13.70 -13.18
C LYS A 141 -15.18 12.85 -11.90
N ILE A 142 -14.36 13.26 -10.94
CA ILE A 142 -14.16 12.55 -9.68
C ILE A 142 -14.42 13.44 -8.45
N ASP A 143 -14.86 12.81 -7.37
CA ASP A 143 -15.16 13.45 -6.08
C ASP A 143 -14.04 13.23 -5.05
N VAL A 144 -13.23 12.19 -5.22
CA VAL A 144 -12.14 11.82 -4.32
C VAL A 144 -11.04 11.06 -5.06
N ILE A 145 -9.79 11.35 -4.71
CA ILE A 145 -8.60 10.64 -5.20
C ILE A 145 -8.07 9.73 -4.09
N LEU A 146 -7.85 8.46 -4.38
CA LEU A 146 -7.13 7.53 -3.50
C LEU A 146 -5.69 7.36 -4.01
N SER A 147 -4.71 7.57 -3.13
CA SER A 147 -3.29 7.43 -3.48
C SER A 147 -2.70 6.15 -2.86
N ASP A 148 -2.25 5.23 -3.70
CA ASP A 148 -1.66 3.95 -3.28
C ASP A 148 -0.19 4.10 -2.88
N ASP A 149 0.13 3.92 -1.61
CA ASP A 149 1.46 4.07 -1.00
C ASP A 149 2.00 5.52 -0.92
N GLY A 150 1.14 6.47 -0.59
CA GLY A 150 1.45 7.90 -0.64
C GLY A 150 2.12 8.50 0.59
N LEU A 151 2.30 7.75 1.69
CA LEU A 151 2.73 8.33 2.99
C LEU A 151 4.08 9.07 2.92
N GLN A 152 5.01 8.55 2.10
CA GLN A 152 6.34 9.16 1.89
C GLN A 152 6.36 10.27 0.83
N HIS A 153 5.25 10.51 0.13
CA HIS A 153 5.14 11.52 -0.94
C HIS A 153 4.70 12.89 -0.39
N TYR A 154 5.60 13.54 0.35
CA TYR A 154 5.37 14.86 0.98
C TYR A 154 5.14 16.03 0.04
N ALA A 155 5.45 15.89 -1.25
CA ALA A 155 5.22 16.91 -2.26
C ALA A 155 3.77 16.96 -2.79
N MET A 156 2.91 16.05 -2.34
CA MET A 156 1.51 15.97 -2.78
C MET A 156 0.59 16.45 -1.66
N PRO A 157 -0.44 17.27 -1.98
CA PRO A 157 -1.48 17.63 -1.02
C PRO A 157 -2.14 16.39 -0.44
N ARG A 158 -2.50 16.46 0.83
CA ARG A 158 -3.08 15.37 1.60
C ARG A 158 -4.28 15.89 2.35
N TYR A 159 -5.41 15.23 2.14
CA TYR A 159 -6.65 15.56 2.85
C TYR A 159 -6.84 14.64 4.05
N ILE A 160 -6.65 13.33 3.85
CA ILE A 160 -6.69 12.30 4.91
C ILE A 160 -5.52 11.36 4.69
N GLU A 161 -4.91 10.89 5.78
CA GLU A 161 -3.89 9.85 5.78
C GLU A 161 -4.36 8.61 6.54
N VAL A 162 -4.29 7.47 5.85
CA VAL A 162 -4.60 6.14 6.38
C VAL A 162 -3.31 5.32 6.41
N LEU A 163 -2.82 5.03 7.62
CA LEU A 163 -1.74 4.10 7.86
C LEU A 163 -2.29 2.68 7.95
N LEU A 164 -1.78 1.79 7.11
CA LEU A 164 -1.98 0.36 7.20
C LEU A 164 -0.80 -0.33 7.91
N SER A 165 -1.10 -1.20 8.85
CA SER A 165 -0.10 -2.10 9.47
C SER A 165 -0.61 -3.53 9.52
N ASP A 166 0.27 -4.49 9.24
CA ASP A 166 -0.03 -5.90 9.44
C ASP A 166 -0.20 -6.20 10.93
N LEU A 167 -1.33 -6.80 11.31
CA LEU A 167 -1.65 -7.10 12.72
C LEU A 167 -0.63 -8.05 13.35
N ASN A 168 -0.11 -9.01 12.58
CA ASN A 168 0.72 -10.10 13.09
C ASN A 168 2.17 -9.67 13.20
N ARG A 169 2.67 -8.99 12.17
CA ARG A 169 4.07 -8.56 12.07
C ARG A 169 4.35 -7.26 12.80
N GLY A 170 3.33 -6.40 12.94
CA GLY A 170 3.46 -5.08 13.52
C GLY A 170 4.58 -4.27 12.85
N PHE A 171 5.43 -3.64 13.67
CA PHE A 171 6.51 -2.76 13.23
C PHE A 171 7.92 -3.38 13.35
N GLY A 172 8.00 -4.70 13.59
CA GLY A 172 9.26 -5.41 13.80
C GLY A 172 10.10 -4.83 14.96
N ASN A 173 11.41 -4.71 14.74
CA ASN A 173 12.36 -4.22 15.75
C ASN A 173 12.30 -2.70 16.01
N GLY A 174 11.43 -1.97 15.31
CA GLY A 174 11.23 -0.53 15.49
C GLY A 174 12.30 0.36 14.86
N LEU A 175 13.27 -0.20 14.11
CA LEU A 175 14.31 0.55 13.43
C LEU A 175 13.96 0.85 11.97
N ILE A 176 14.55 1.93 11.45
CA ILE A 176 14.46 2.31 10.03
C ILE A 176 15.42 1.47 9.18
N ILE A 177 15.05 1.22 7.92
CA ILE A 177 15.88 0.57 6.91
C ILE A 177 17.26 1.24 6.81
N PRO A 178 18.36 0.47 6.74
CA PRO A 178 18.43 -1.00 6.60
C PRO A 178 18.42 -1.78 7.92
N PHE A 179 18.34 -1.12 9.09
CA PHE A 179 18.46 -1.79 10.40
C PHE A 179 17.15 -2.40 10.91
N GLY A 180 16.03 -2.04 10.30
CA GLY A 180 14.72 -2.59 10.58
C GLY A 180 13.79 -2.44 9.39
N PRO A 181 12.52 -2.86 9.54
CA PRO A 181 11.57 -2.86 8.44
C PRO A 181 10.94 -1.48 8.20
N LEU A 182 11.21 -0.46 9.02
CA LEU A 182 10.53 0.82 8.89
C LEU A 182 11.12 1.70 7.78
N ARG A 183 10.25 2.28 6.95
CA ARG A 183 10.57 3.36 5.99
C ARG A 183 10.55 4.74 6.64
N GLU A 184 9.82 4.88 7.73
CA GLU A 184 9.66 6.12 8.50
C GLU A 184 9.69 5.81 10.00
N PRO A 185 10.12 6.76 10.86
CA PRO A 185 10.13 6.53 12.29
C PRO A 185 8.74 6.17 12.83
N LEU A 186 8.69 5.33 13.85
CA LEU A 186 7.42 4.88 14.45
C LEU A 186 6.53 6.03 14.93
N SER A 187 7.12 7.18 15.29
CA SER A 187 6.38 8.40 15.64
C SER A 187 5.40 8.82 14.55
N ARG A 188 5.68 8.49 13.28
CA ARG A 188 4.84 8.80 12.12
C ARG A 188 3.42 8.24 12.25
N ALA A 189 3.26 7.09 12.93
CA ALA A 189 1.95 6.47 13.16
C ALA A 189 1.02 7.32 14.04
N LYS A 190 1.57 8.27 14.81
CA LYS A 190 0.78 9.21 15.63
C LYS A 190 0.36 10.47 14.87
N GLU A 191 0.86 10.64 13.66
CA GLU A 191 0.68 11.85 12.85
C GLU A 191 -0.31 11.64 11.69
N VAL A 192 -0.85 10.42 11.52
CA VAL A 192 -1.88 10.10 10.53
C VAL A 192 -3.27 10.24 11.15
N ASP A 193 -4.28 10.45 10.31
CA ASP A 193 -5.68 10.56 10.76
C ASP A 193 -6.25 9.21 11.19
N PHE A 194 -5.93 8.15 10.45
CA PHE A 194 -6.41 6.79 10.74
C PHE A 194 -5.25 5.81 10.73
N HIS A 195 -5.18 4.98 11.78
CA HIS A 195 -4.33 3.79 11.82
C HIS A 195 -5.22 2.56 11.76
N VAL A 196 -5.11 1.81 10.67
CA VAL A 196 -5.90 0.61 10.40
C VAL A 196 -4.98 -0.60 10.42
N LYS A 197 -5.36 -1.59 11.23
CA LYS A 197 -4.68 -2.88 11.25
C LYS A 197 -5.29 -3.80 10.21
N VAL A 198 -4.44 -4.57 9.53
CA VAL A 198 -4.87 -5.55 8.53
C VAL A 198 -4.61 -6.93 9.10
N ALA A 199 -5.68 -7.70 9.27
CA ALA A 199 -5.65 -9.08 9.73
C ALA A 199 -6.01 -10.03 8.60
N GLN A 200 -5.36 -11.19 8.58
CA GLN A 200 -5.84 -12.33 7.83
C GLN A 200 -6.94 -13.06 8.63
N SER A 201 -7.72 -13.91 7.96
CA SER A 201 -8.70 -14.77 8.63
C SER A 201 -8.10 -15.47 9.86
N HIS A 202 -8.92 -15.65 10.90
CA HIS A 202 -8.62 -16.24 12.23
C HIS A 202 -8.32 -15.30 13.41
N TYR A 203 -8.24 -13.97 13.21
CA TYR A 203 -8.11 -13.05 14.34
C TYR A 203 -9.47 -12.59 14.90
N THR A 204 -9.79 -13.04 16.11
CA THR A 204 -10.84 -12.46 16.96
C THR A 204 -10.23 -11.34 17.80
N CYS A 205 -10.45 -10.08 17.43
CA CYS A 205 -10.07 -8.94 18.26
C CYS A 205 -11.13 -8.61 19.31
N SER A 206 -10.67 -8.09 20.46
CA SER A 206 -11.54 -7.47 21.47
C SER A 206 -12.09 -6.12 20.93
N PRO A 207 -13.34 -5.72 21.24
CA PRO A 207 -14.14 -4.88 20.33
C PRO A 207 -13.86 -3.38 20.36
N VAL A 208 -12.89 -2.89 21.12
CA VAL A 208 -12.92 -1.47 21.52
C VAL A 208 -11.68 -0.72 21.01
N HIS A 209 -11.91 0.12 20.01
CA HIS A 209 -11.03 1.20 19.49
C HIS A 209 -10.04 0.87 18.37
N GLU A 210 -10.10 -0.28 17.70
CA GLU A 210 -9.20 -0.57 16.57
C GLU A 210 -9.94 -0.62 15.23
N HIS A 211 -9.52 0.21 14.27
CA HIS A 211 -9.94 0.06 12.89
C HIS A 211 -9.25 -1.17 12.30
N LEU A 212 -10.05 -2.15 11.88
CA LEU A 212 -9.57 -3.45 11.43
C LEU A 212 -10.11 -3.77 10.03
N ILE A 213 -9.23 -4.23 9.15
CA ILE A 213 -9.59 -4.80 7.85
C ILE A 213 -9.26 -6.30 7.89
N HIS A 214 -10.24 -7.12 7.57
CA HIS A 214 -10.06 -8.55 7.38
C HIS A 214 -9.88 -8.86 5.90
N ILE A 215 -8.79 -9.54 5.57
CA ILE A 215 -8.57 -10.11 4.25
C ILE A 215 -8.83 -11.61 4.36
N LYS A 216 -9.80 -12.09 3.57
CA LYS A 216 -10.14 -13.51 3.45
C LYS A 216 -10.08 -13.92 1.98
N PRO A 217 -9.52 -15.09 1.63
CA PRO A 217 -9.66 -15.64 0.29
C PRO A 217 -11.15 -15.89 0.00
N THR A 218 -11.59 -15.60 -1.22
CA THR A 218 -12.99 -15.78 -1.63
C THR A 218 -13.13 -16.78 -2.78
N SER A 219 -12.15 -16.80 -3.68
CA SER A 219 -12.16 -17.68 -4.85
C SER A 219 -10.74 -17.85 -5.39
N LEU A 220 -10.54 -18.94 -6.12
CA LEU A 220 -9.35 -19.18 -6.93
C LEU A 220 -9.62 -18.74 -8.36
N ILE A 221 -8.69 -18.03 -8.97
CA ILE A 221 -8.85 -17.49 -10.33
C ILE A 221 -7.90 -18.23 -11.26
N HIS A 222 -8.45 -18.86 -12.30
CA HIS A 222 -7.64 -19.43 -13.36
C HIS A 222 -7.02 -18.31 -14.20
N ILE A 223 -5.69 -18.20 -14.17
CA ILE A 223 -4.93 -17.05 -14.67
C ILE A 223 -5.23 -16.75 -16.15
N GLN A 224 -5.35 -17.78 -16.99
CA GLN A 224 -5.52 -17.58 -18.43
C GLN A 224 -6.96 -17.27 -18.85
N SER A 225 -7.95 -17.85 -18.17
CA SER A 225 -9.36 -17.72 -18.57
C SER A 225 -10.15 -16.73 -17.71
N GLY A 226 -9.59 -16.28 -16.59
CA GLY A 226 -10.30 -15.49 -15.58
C GLY A 226 -11.40 -16.25 -14.85
N ARG A 227 -11.57 -17.56 -15.11
CA ARG A 227 -12.64 -18.35 -14.49
C ARG A 227 -12.39 -18.47 -13.00
N GLN A 228 -13.43 -18.18 -12.22
CA GLN A 228 -13.39 -18.29 -10.78
C GLN A 228 -13.86 -19.68 -10.33
N TYR A 229 -13.16 -20.24 -9.37
CA TYR A 229 -13.46 -21.49 -8.69
C TYR A 229 -13.67 -21.18 -7.20
N ALA A 230 -14.66 -21.84 -6.60
CA ALA A 230 -14.84 -21.79 -5.15
C ALA A 230 -13.62 -22.42 -4.44
N LEU A 231 -13.35 -22.03 -3.20
CA LEU A 231 -12.18 -22.53 -2.46
C LEU A 231 -12.25 -24.05 -2.23
N GLU A 232 -13.47 -24.56 -2.12
CA GLU A 232 -13.79 -25.96 -1.85
C GLU A 232 -13.56 -26.85 -3.10
N HIS A 233 -13.40 -26.25 -4.29
CA HIS A 233 -13.31 -26.98 -5.55
C HIS A 233 -12.16 -27.99 -5.61
N PHE A 234 -11.07 -27.74 -4.86
CA PHE A 234 -9.86 -28.55 -4.87
C PHE A 234 -9.60 -29.30 -3.54
N GLU A 235 -10.56 -29.33 -2.59
CA GLU A 235 -10.36 -29.91 -1.24
C GLU A 235 -9.85 -31.36 -1.23
N ASN A 236 -10.10 -32.12 -2.30
CA ASN A 236 -9.70 -33.52 -2.42
C ASN A 236 -8.69 -33.78 -3.54
N GLN A 237 -7.97 -32.74 -3.98
CA GLN A 237 -6.97 -32.83 -5.04
C GLN A 237 -5.58 -32.54 -4.47
N GLN A 238 -4.57 -33.24 -4.97
CA GLN A 238 -3.19 -32.84 -4.70
C GLN A 238 -2.89 -31.57 -5.47
N ILE A 239 -2.58 -30.50 -4.73
CA ILE A 239 -2.19 -29.21 -5.30
C ILE A 239 -0.74 -28.90 -4.96
N THR A 240 -0.04 -28.30 -5.91
CA THR A 240 1.27 -27.72 -5.67
C THR A 240 1.12 -26.21 -5.57
N ALA A 241 1.45 -25.65 -4.41
CA ALA A 241 1.38 -24.23 -4.16
C ALA A 241 2.78 -23.60 -4.33
N LEU A 242 2.87 -22.51 -5.07
CA LEU A 242 4.09 -21.75 -5.30
C LEU A 242 3.83 -20.28 -4.97
N SER A 243 4.76 -19.64 -4.26
CA SER A 243 4.70 -18.22 -3.93
C SER A 243 6.05 -17.55 -4.09
N ALA A 244 6.04 -16.33 -4.61
CA ALA A 244 7.23 -15.49 -4.82
C ALA A 244 6.97 -14.05 -4.37
N ILE A 245 6.31 -13.89 -3.22
CA ILE A 245 5.98 -12.59 -2.64
C ILE A 245 6.91 -12.25 -1.48
N ALA A 246 6.82 -11.01 -0.97
CA ALA A 246 7.65 -10.56 0.15
C ALA A 246 7.45 -11.35 1.45
N ASP A 247 6.34 -12.07 1.58
CA ASP A 247 5.99 -12.87 2.75
C ASP A 247 5.34 -14.19 2.32
N ASN A 248 6.17 -15.21 2.06
CA ASN A 248 5.66 -16.49 1.57
C ASN A 248 4.87 -17.26 2.64
N GLU A 249 5.29 -17.21 3.91
CA GLU A 249 4.55 -17.85 5.00
C GLU A 249 3.12 -17.33 5.09
N LYS A 250 2.94 -16.01 4.89
CA LYS A 250 1.62 -15.39 4.83
C LYS A 250 0.72 -15.97 3.74
N PHE A 251 1.26 -16.38 2.60
CA PHE A 251 0.50 -17.03 1.53
C PHE A 251 0.08 -18.45 1.91
N PHE A 252 0.97 -19.25 2.51
CA PHE A 252 0.67 -20.63 2.89
C PHE A 252 -0.26 -20.75 4.12
N ASN A 253 -0.32 -19.72 4.95
CA ASN A 253 -1.21 -19.65 6.12
C ASN A 253 -2.59 -19.06 5.81
N THR A 254 -2.85 -18.64 4.55
CA THR A 254 -4.14 -18.09 4.11
C THR A 254 -5.06 -19.19 3.61
#